data_AF-A0A7K6PSP5-F1
#
_entry.id   AF-A0A7K6PSP5-F1
#
_cell.length_a   1.000
_cell.length_b   1.000
_cell.length_c   1.000
_cell.angle_alpha   90.00
_cell.angle_beta   90.00
_cell.angle_gamma   90.00
#
_symmetry.space_group_name_H-M   'P 1'
#
loop_
_entity.id
_entity.type
_entity.pdbx_description
1 polymer ?
#
loop_
_entity_poly.entity_id
_entity_poly.type
_entity_poly.pdbx_seq_one_letter_code
_entity_poly.pdbx_strand_id
1 'polypeptide(L)'
;FNVFCSTDIKVKEQSLENLMKGRKIYEPPRYMSVNQAAEQLLAIIQNRRLQGEKPEITENTICVGLARVGAPDEKIASGTLQQMSTVELGAPLHSLIVTGTMHPLELEMLKLFSVDSSSFENNACQRTT
;
A
#
# COMPACT_ATOMS: atom_id res chain seq x y z
N PHE A 1 10.13 0.31 -13.24
CA PHE A 1 8.90 1.12 -13.26
C PHE A 1 8.25 0.94 -11.90
N ASN A 2 8.11 2.00 -11.10
CA ASN A 2 7.49 1.95 -9.78
C ASN A 2 6.06 2.49 -9.90
N VAL A 3 5.09 1.86 -9.24
CA VAL A 3 3.68 2.27 -9.32
C VAL A 3 3.30 2.96 -8.01
N PHE A 4 2.87 4.22 -8.10
CA PHE A 4 2.28 4.96 -6.99
C PHE A 4 0.76 4.70 -6.96
N CYS A 5 0.25 4.14 -5.86
CA CYS A 5 -1.17 3.98 -5.64
C CYS A 5 -1.64 5.00 -4.59
N SER A 6 -2.43 5.97 -5.02
CA SER A 6 -3.19 6.81 -4.10
C SER A 6 -4.30 5.95 -3.52
N THR A 7 -4.33 5.78 -2.20
CA THR A 7 -5.42 5.06 -1.53
C THR A 7 -6.75 5.78 -1.77
N ASP A 8 -7.85 5.03 -1.82
CA ASP A 8 -9.20 5.60 -2.01
C ASP A 8 -9.50 6.70 -0.98
N ILE A 9 -9.87 7.87 -1.49
CA ILE A 9 -10.31 9.02 -0.69
C ILE A 9 -11.77 9.28 -1.05
N LYS A 10 -12.69 8.90 -0.16
CA LYS A 10 -14.10 9.27 -0.29
C LYS A 10 -14.38 10.49 0.56
N VAL A 11 -14.57 11.64 -0.08
CA VAL A 11 -14.82 12.92 0.59
C VAL A 11 -16.12 13.52 0.08
N LYS A 12 -17.06 13.80 0.99
CA LYS A 12 -18.32 14.51 0.72
C LYS A 12 -19.20 13.87 -0.38
N GLU A 13 -19.30 12.54 -0.40
CA GLU A 13 -20.27 11.85 -1.24
C GLU A 13 -21.66 11.86 -0.55
N GLN A 14 -22.72 12.07 -1.34
CA GLN A 14 -24.09 11.86 -0.89
C GLN A 14 -24.42 10.38 -1.11
N SER A 15 -24.99 9.70 -0.10
CA SER A 15 -25.47 8.33 -0.29
C SER A 15 -26.57 8.30 -1.36
N LEU A 16 -26.68 7.20 -2.10
CA LEU A 16 -27.64 7.07 -3.21
C LEU A 16 -29.07 7.37 -2.74
N GLU A 17 -29.43 6.94 -1.54
CA GLU A 17 -30.71 7.25 -0.92
C GLU A 17 -30.92 8.75 -0.63
N ASN A 18 -29.89 9.44 -0.14
CA ASN A 18 -29.95 10.87 0.17
C ASN A 18 -29.98 11.71 -1.12
N LEU A 19 -29.26 11.27 -2.15
CA LEU A 19 -29.32 11.86 -3.50
C LEU A 19 -30.73 11.71 -4.10
N MET A 20 -31.31 10.52 -4.05
CA MET A 20 -32.68 10.25 -4.53
C MET A 20 -33.75 11.04 -3.75
N LYS A 21 -33.52 11.29 -2.46
CA LYS A 21 -34.42 12.07 -1.58
C LYS A 21 -34.13 13.59 -1.59
N GLY A 22 -33.16 14.07 -2.37
CA GLY A 22 -32.78 15.49 -2.44
C GLY A 22 -32.24 16.07 -1.13
N ARG A 23 -31.78 15.21 -0.20
CA ARG A 23 -31.27 15.63 1.11
C ARG A 23 -29.77 15.88 1.01
N LYS A 24 -29.32 17.09 1.39
CA LYS A 24 -27.90 17.48 1.44
C LYS A 24 -27.21 16.91 2.69
N ILE A 25 -27.32 15.62 2.91
CA ILE A 25 -26.64 14.90 4.00
C ILE A 25 -25.42 14.21 3.37
N TYR A 26 -24.24 14.64 3.80
CA TYR A 26 -22.96 14.12 3.33
C TYR A 26 -22.41 13.15 4.36
N GLU A 27 -21.90 12.02 3.89
CA GLU A 27 -21.24 11.06 4.76
C GLU A 27 -19.86 11.61 5.21
N PRO A 28 -19.40 11.25 6.42
CA PRO A 28 -18.08 11.65 6.88
C PRO A 28 -17.00 11.10 5.94
N PRO A 29 -15.91 11.85 5.72
CA PRO A 29 -14.86 11.44 4.81
C PRO A 29 -14.21 10.14 5.29
N ARG A 30 -14.12 9.16 4.39
CA ARG A 30 -13.49 7.87 4.67
C ARG A 30 -12.19 7.79 3.88
N TYR A 31 -11.10 7.63 4.61
CA TYR A 31 -9.76 7.43 4.07
C TYR A 31 -9.37 5.97 4.21
N MET A 32 -8.87 5.38 3.14
CA MET A 32 -8.32 4.04 3.19
C MET A 32 -6.91 4.06 3.80
N SER A 33 -6.61 3.06 4.62
CA SER A 33 -5.30 2.88 5.24
C SER A 33 -4.44 1.89 4.45
N VAL A 34 -3.11 1.96 4.64
CA VAL A 34 -2.16 1.10 3.90
C VAL A 34 -2.44 -0.38 4.12
N ASN A 35 -2.79 -0.77 5.34
CA ASN A 35 -3.19 -2.15 5.65
C ASN A 35 -4.37 -2.64 4.81
N GLN A 36 -5.45 -1.84 4.71
CA GLN A 36 -6.63 -2.16 3.92
C GLN A 36 -6.29 -2.28 2.43
N ALA A 37 -5.45 -1.37 1.92
CA ALA A 37 -4.98 -1.44 0.54
C ALA A 37 -4.15 -2.70 0.28
N ALA A 38 -3.26 -3.07 1.20
CA ALA A 38 -2.45 -4.28 1.12
C ALA A 38 -3.32 -5.55 1.17
N GLU A 39 -4.31 -5.62 2.06
CA GLU A 39 -5.27 -6.72 2.14
C GLU A 39 -6.05 -6.90 0.83
N GLN A 40 -6.53 -5.80 0.24
CA GLN A 40 -7.23 -5.84 -1.04
C GLN A 40 -6.33 -6.37 -2.16
N LEU A 41 -5.07 -5.92 -2.22
CA LEU A 41 -4.11 -6.41 -3.19
C LEU A 41 -3.81 -7.90 -2.99
N LEU A 42 -3.63 -8.36 -1.75
CA LEU A 42 -3.44 -9.78 -1.43
C LEU A 42 -4.63 -10.62 -1.86
N ALA A 43 -5.86 -10.16 -1.61
CA ALA A 43 -7.08 -10.83 -2.05
C ALA A 43 -7.18 -10.92 -3.59
N ILE A 44 -6.82 -9.85 -4.31
CA ILE A 44 -6.77 -9.86 -5.78
C ILE A 44 -5.74 -10.86 -6.29
N ILE A 45 -4.54 -10.89 -5.69
CA ILE A 45 -3.47 -11.83 -6.06
C ILE A 45 -3.95 -13.28 -5.86
N GLN A 46 -4.58 -13.59 -4.73
CA GLN A 46 -5.15 -14.91 -4.45
C GLN A 46 -6.24 -15.28 -5.46
N ASN A 47 -7.16 -14.36 -5.76
CA ASN A 47 -8.23 -14.60 -6.73
C ASN A 47 -7.69 -14.87 -8.14
N ARG A 48 -6.66 -14.12 -8.58
CA ARG A 48 -6.02 -14.35 -9.89
C ARG A 48 -5.30 -15.70 -9.95
N ARG A 49 -4.62 -16.10 -8.87
CA ARG A 49 -4.00 -17.44 -8.76
C ARG A 49 -5.05 -18.55 -8.89
N LEU A 50 -6.22 -18.40 -8.26
CA LEU A 50 -7.33 -19.36 -8.39
C LEU A 50 -7.87 -19.45 -9.83
N GLN A 51 -7.81 -18.35 -10.59
CA GLN A 51 -8.19 -18.33 -12.01
C GLN A 51 -7.09 -18.88 -12.95
N GLY A 52 -5.95 -19.33 -12.40
CA GLY A 52 -4.84 -19.89 -13.19
C GLY A 52 -3.94 -18.83 -13.84
N GLU A 53 -4.11 -17.56 -13.51
CA GLU A 53 -3.21 -16.49 -13.95
C GLU A 53 -1.98 -16.42 -13.03
N LYS A 54 -0.82 -16.11 -13.61
CA LYS A 54 0.42 -15.88 -12.85
C LYS A 54 0.54 -14.38 -12.54
N PRO A 55 0.24 -13.91 -11.32
CA PRO A 55 0.33 -12.50 -11.00
C PRO A 55 1.80 -12.06 -10.95
N GLU A 56 2.10 -10.90 -11.53
CA GLU A 56 3.44 -10.28 -11.46
C GLU A 56 3.77 -9.78 -10.05
N ILE A 57 2.74 -9.42 -9.28
CA ILE A 57 2.84 -8.99 -7.90
C ILE A 57 2.56 -10.20 -7.00
N THR A 58 3.42 -10.39 -6.01
CA THR A 58 3.32 -11.48 -5.03
C THR A 58 3.31 -10.92 -3.62
N GLU A 59 3.02 -11.77 -2.65
CA GLU A 59 2.99 -11.45 -1.22
C GLU A 59 4.36 -10.93 -0.72
N ASN A 60 5.42 -11.37 -1.38
CA ASN A 60 6.81 -10.99 -1.10
C ASN A 60 7.26 -9.74 -1.87
N THR A 61 6.40 -9.15 -2.71
CA THR A 61 6.75 -7.93 -3.45
C THR A 61 6.96 -6.78 -2.46
N ILE A 62 8.09 -6.09 -2.62
CA ILE A 62 8.45 -4.97 -1.75
C ILE A 62 7.49 -3.80 -2.04
N CYS A 63 6.97 -3.23 -0.97
CA CYS A 63 6.05 -2.12 -0.97
C CYS A 63 6.52 -1.06 0.03
N VAL A 64 6.09 0.18 -0.18
CA VAL A 64 6.39 1.31 0.69
C VAL A 64 5.08 1.97 1.09
N GLY A 65 4.79 1.94 2.38
CA GLY A 65 3.70 2.67 2.99
C GLY A 65 4.17 4.05 3.44
N LEU A 66 3.39 5.07 3.12
CA LEU A 66 3.63 6.46 3.49
C LEU A 66 2.41 7.00 4.22
N ALA A 67 2.63 7.81 5.25
CA ALA A 67 1.59 8.53 5.95
C ALA A 67 2.00 9.98 6.19
N ARG A 68 1.07 10.90 5.90
CA ARG A 68 1.20 12.34 6.21
C ARG A 68 2.54 12.93 5.72
N VAL A 69 2.92 12.64 4.48
CA VAL A 69 4.15 13.15 3.86
C VAL A 69 4.17 14.69 3.93
N GLY A 70 5.23 15.26 4.49
CA GLY A 70 5.38 16.69 4.72
C GLY A 70 4.81 17.22 6.06
N ALA A 71 4.22 16.36 6.89
CA ALA A 71 3.78 16.70 8.24
C ALA A 71 4.88 16.39 9.28
N PRO A 72 4.87 17.03 10.47
CA PRO A 72 5.87 16.74 11.52
C PRO A 72 5.79 15.30 12.05
N ASP A 73 4.68 14.62 11.81
CA ASP A 73 4.42 13.24 12.21
C ASP A 73 4.33 12.29 11.01
N GLU A 74 5.06 12.61 9.94
CA GLU A 74 5.27 11.74 8.77
C GLU A 74 5.78 10.36 9.20
N LYS A 75 5.23 9.31 8.57
CA LYS A 75 5.73 7.95 8.74
C LYS A 75 5.96 7.29 7.39
N ILE A 76 7.12 6.65 7.27
CA ILE A 76 7.52 5.85 6.12
C ILE A 76 7.82 4.44 6.63
N ALA A 77 7.27 3.44 5.96
CA ALA A 77 7.57 2.04 6.23
C ALA A 77 7.80 1.30 4.92
N SER A 78 8.87 0.50 4.86
CA SER A 78 9.17 -0.37 3.72
C SER A 78 9.15 -1.83 4.17
N GLY A 79 8.63 -2.70 3.31
CA GLY A 79 8.52 -4.12 3.62
C GLY A 79 7.78 -4.89 2.55
N THR A 80 7.56 -6.17 2.77
CA THR A 80 6.76 -7.00 1.87
C THR A 80 5.29 -6.59 1.89
N LEU A 81 4.55 -6.91 0.83
CA LEU A 81 3.10 -6.68 0.78
C LEU A 81 2.38 -7.35 1.97
N GLN A 82 2.85 -8.52 2.40
CA GLN A 82 2.35 -9.20 3.59
C GLN A 82 2.62 -8.41 4.88
N GLN A 83 3.78 -7.79 5.02
CA GLN A 83 4.06 -6.94 6.19
C GLN A 83 3.22 -5.66 6.16
N MET A 84 3.00 -5.09 4.98
CA MET A 84 2.18 -3.88 4.82
C MET A 84 0.74 -4.06 5.30
N SER A 85 0.17 -5.27 5.26
CA SER A 85 -1.18 -5.52 5.81
C SER A 85 -1.23 -5.42 7.34
N THR A 86 -0.11 -5.60 8.02
CA THR A 86 -0.02 -5.53 9.49
C THR A 86 0.50 -4.20 10.04
N VAL A 87 1.02 -3.33 9.17
CA VAL A 87 1.69 -2.09 9.57
C VAL A 87 0.69 -0.98 9.86
N GLU A 88 0.84 -0.34 11.02
CA GLU A 88 0.06 0.84 11.40
C GLU A 88 0.88 2.13 11.27
N LEU A 89 0.51 2.96 10.29
CA LEU A 89 1.14 4.27 10.05
C LEU A 89 0.40 5.44 10.75
N GLY A 90 -0.66 5.15 11.49
CA GLY A 90 -1.41 6.12 12.29
C GLY A 90 -2.52 6.82 11.51
N ALA A 91 -2.59 8.15 11.64
CA ALA A 91 -3.66 8.95 11.06
C ALA A 91 -3.52 9.12 9.53
N PRO A 92 -4.64 9.26 8.78
CA PRO A 92 -4.61 9.58 7.35
C PRO A 92 -3.96 10.96 7.10
N LEU A 93 -3.46 11.27 5.89
CA LEU A 93 -3.57 10.54 4.62
C LEU A 93 -2.48 9.47 4.44
N HIS A 94 -2.85 8.37 3.81
CA HIS A 94 -1.97 7.25 3.51
C HIS A 94 -1.69 7.14 2.01
N SER A 95 -0.55 6.57 1.64
CA SER A 95 -0.21 6.21 0.26
C SER A 95 0.55 4.89 0.28
N LEU A 96 0.32 4.04 -0.72
CA LEU A 96 1.03 2.76 -0.89
C LEU A 96 1.73 2.75 -2.25
N ILE A 97 3.02 2.45 -2.23
CA ILE A 97 3.84 2.32 -3.44
C ILE A 97 4.19 0.84 -3.60
N VAL A 98 3.86 0.27 -4.75
CA VAL A 98 4.29 -1.09 -5.11
C VAL A 98 5.55 -0.96 -5.97
N THR A 99 6.66 -1.49 -5.46
CA THR A 99 7.96 -1.37 -6.14
C THR A 99 8.12 -2.47 -7.18
N GLY A 100 8.80 -2.11 -8.28
CA GLY A 100 9.16 -3.06 -9.33
C GLY A 100 10.66 -3.38 -9.27
N THR A 101 11.32 -3.32 -10.42
CA THR A 101 12.78 -3.37 -10.48
C THR A 101 13.37 -2.10 -9.90
N MET A 102 14.12 -2.22 -8.79
CA MET A 102 14.77 -1.11 -8.09
C MET A 102 16.27 -1.10 -8.34
N HIS A 103 16.86 0.09 -8.31
CA HIS A 103 18.31 0.28 -8.31
C HIS A 103 18.89 -0.04 -6.92
N PRO A 104 20.14 -0.56 -6.80
CA PRO A 104 20.75 -0.85 -5.50
C PRO A 104 20.72 0.32 -4.50
N LEU A 105 20.89 1.55 -4.98
CA LEU A 105 20.81 2.75 -4.14
C LEU A 105 19.41 2.99 -3.56
N GLU A 106 18.35 2.69 -4.33
CA GLU A 106 16.96 2.81 -3.85
C GLU A 106 16.71 1.78 -2.74
N LEU A 107 17.24 0.56 -2.90
CA LEU A 107 17.17 -0.49 -1.88
C LEU A 107 17.88 -0.09 -0.59
N GLU A 108 19.06 0.53 -0.68
CA GLU A 108 19.79 1.03 0.49
C GLU A 108 18.98 2.09 1.25
N MET A 109 18.33 3.00 0.52
CA MET A 109 17.44 4.00 1.13
C MET A 109 16.24 3.34 1.80
N LEU A 110 15.58 2.38 1.14
CA LEU A 110 14.41 1.70 1.69
C LEU A 110 14.73 0.89 2.95
N LYS A 111 15.94 0.31 3.06
CA LYS A 111 16.36 -0.43 4.24
C LYS A 111 16.33 0.41 5.53
N LEU A 112 16.57 1.72 5.42
CA LEU A 112 16.50 2.65 6.57
C LEU A 112 15.10 2.73 7.18
N PHE A 113 14.06 2.43 6.40
CA PHE A 113 12.66 2.49 6.82
C PHE A 113 12.02 1.10 6.90
N SER A 114 12.83 0.04 6.98
CA SER A 114 12.35 -1.34 7.02
C SER A 114 11.54 -1.63 8.28
N VAL A 115 10.37 -2.26 8.11
CA VAL A 115 9.49 -2.69 9.22
C VAL A 115 10.18 -3.76 10.06
N ASP A 116 10.90 -4.66 9.40
CA ASP A 116 11.70 -5.72 10.02
C ASP A 116 13.08 -5.76 9.37
N SER A 117 14.13 -5.58 10.17
CA SER A 117 15.53 -5.52 9.71
C SER A 117 16.00 -6.79 9.00
N SER A 118 15.32 -7.94 9.19
CA SER A 118 15.64 -9.25 8.62
C SER A 118 15.03 -9.53 7.24
N SER A 119 14.18 -8.64 6.71
CA SER A 119 13.34 -8.94 5.53
C SER A 119 14.03 -8.74 4.18
N PHE A 120 15.14 -8.00 4.17
CA PHE A 120 15.78 -7.54 2.93
C PHE A 120 16.94 -8.43 2.45
N GLU A 121 17.44 -9.36 3.27
CA GLU A 121 18.58 -10.22 2.91
C GLU A 121 18.22 -11.26 1.84
N ASN A 122 16.94 -11.67 1.74
CA ASN A 122 16.51 -12.74 0.83
C ASN A 122 16.31 -12.27 -0.63
N ASN A 123 16.17 -10.97 -0.90
CA ASN A 123 15.89 -10.45 -2.24
C ASN A 123 17.12 -9.89 -2.97
N ALA A 124 18.24 -9.67 -2.27
CA ALA A 124 19.49 -9.23 -2.88
C ALA A 124 20.25 -10.38 -3.58
N CYS A 125 20.00 -11.63 -3.21
CA CYS A 125 20.76 -12.79 -3.68
C CYS A 125 20.24 -13.41 -5.00
N GLN A 126 19.00 -13.13 -5.43
CA GLN A 126 18.38 -13.88 -6.53
C GLN A 126 18.61 -13.33 -7.96
N ARG A 127 19.46 -12.33 -8.18
CA ARG A 127 19.66 -11.75 -9.54
C ARG A 127 21.11 -11.52 -9.95
N THR A 128 22.06 -12.26 -9.38
CA THR A 128 23.48 -12.21 -9.77
C THR A 128 23.97 -13.53 -10.40
N THR A 129 23.12 -14.19 -11.18
CA THR A 129 23.49 -15.32 -12.05
C THR A 129 22.78 -15.20 -13.38
#